data_AF-L1J937-F1
#
_entry.id   AF-L1J937-F1
#
_cell.length_a   1.000
_cell.length_b   1.000
_cell.length_c   1.000
_cell.angle_alpha   90.00
_cell.angle_beta   90.00
_cell.angle_gamma   90.00
#
_symmetry.space_group_name_H-M   'P 1'
#
loop_
_entity.id
_entity.type
_entity.pdbx_description
1 polymer ?
#
loop_
_entity_poly.entity_id
_entity_poly.type
_entity_poly.pdbx_seq_one_letter_code
_entity_poly.pdbx_strand_id
1 'polypeptide(L)'
;CVSCPAGKFSSEGGECFACDWGKYSSAGATACTNCESGKFRFWMGGTTCNDCPVGKFGLQTGARWPDVCVNCRPGTYSNASGSTSCAECDAGKFSTTPGAASIDTCSLCPVG
;
A
#
# COMPACT_ATOMS: atom_id res chain seq x y z
N CYS A 1 -16.62 -26.20 13.49
CA CYS A 1 -16.17 -25.11 12.60
C CYS A 1 -14.83 -25.49 12.00
N VAL A 2 -14.71 -25.49 10.67
CA VAL A 2 -13.39 -25.58 10.02
C VAL A 2 -12.66 -24.27 10.25
N SER A 3 -11.53 -24.32 10.95
CA SER A 3 -10.66 -23.16 11.10
C SER A 3 -9.70 -23.12 9.92
N CYS A 4 -10.01 -22.30 8.92
CA CYS A 4 -9.10 -22.12 7.79
C CYS A 4 -7.78 -21.47 8.21
N PRO A 5 -6.64 -21.88 7.65
CA PRO A 5 -5.38 -21.17 7.88
C PRO A 5 -5.47 -19.75 7.33
N ALA A 6 -4.60 -18.86 7.82
CA ALA A 6 -4.49 -17.50 7.29
C ALA A 6 -4.24 -17.52 5.78
N GLY A 7 -4.81 -16.55 5.07
CA GLY A 7 -4.83 -16.53 3.61
C GLY A 7 -5.92 -17.37 2.97
N LYS A 8 -6.73 -18.08 3.76
CA LYS A 8 -7.92 -18.75 3.27
C LYS A 8 -9.16 -18.32 4.05
N PHE A 9 -10.32 -18.54 3.47
CA PHE A 9 -11.62 -18.28 4.10
C PHE A 9 -12.60 -19.42 3.81
N SER A 10 -13.62 -19.54 4.66
CA SER A 10 -14.76 -20.44 4.43
C SER A 10 -16.05 -19.79 4.92
N SER A 11 -17.01 -19.58 4.03
CA SER A 11 -18.28 -18.92 4.35
C SER A 11 -19.24 -19.80 5.16
N GLU A 12 -19.16 -21.12 5.00
CA GLU A 12 -20.09 -22.09 5.62
C GLU A 12 -19.37 -23.23 6.38
N GLY A 13 -18.10 -23.04 6.74
CA GLY A 13 -17.35 -24.02 7.54
C GLY A 13 -17.03 -25.33 6.79
N GLY A 14 -16.97 -25.27 5.46
CA GLY A 14 -16.57 -26.35 4.55
C GLY A 14 -15.13 -26.19 4.05
N GLU A 15 -14.92 -26.33 2.73
CA GLU A 15 -13.60 -26.16 2.12
C GLU A 15 -13.05 -24.74 2.32
N CYS A 16 -11.72 -24.63 2.39
CA CYS A 16 -11.01 -23.38 2.57
C CYS A 16 -10.55 -22.83 1.22
N PHE A 17 -11.15 -21.72 0.79
CA PHE A 17 -10.80 -21.03 -0.44
C PHE A 17 -9.69 -20.01 -0.19
N ALA A 18 -8.71 -19.93 -1.09
CA ALA A 18 -7.66 -18.92 -1.00
C ALA A 18 -8.26 -17.52 -1.22
N CYS A 19 -7.74 -16.53 -0.49
CA CYS A 19 -8.08 -15.14 -0.80
C CYS A 19 -7.56 -14.77 -2.19
N ASP A 20 -8.43 -14.14 -2.98
CA ASP A 20 -8.04 -13.53 -4.24
C ASP A 20 -7.01 -12.42 -4.04
N TRP A 21 -6.42 -12.00 -5.14
CA TRP A 21 -5.55 -10.82 -5.16
C TRP A 21 -6.24 -9.58 -4.58
N GLY A 22 -5.42 -8.67 -4.05
CA GLY A 22 -5.88 -7.47 -3.38
C GLY A 22 -6.60 -7.74 -2.06
N LYS A 23 -6.60 -8.98 -1.57
CA LYS A 23 -7.24 -9.36 -0.31
C LYS A 23 -6.34 -10.19 0.58
N TYR A 24 -6.67 -10.22 1.87
CA TYR A 24 -6.01 -11.03 2.87
C TYR A 24 -6.99 -11.58 3.92
N SER A 25 -6.60 -12.59 4.68
CA SER A 25 -7.37 -13.10 5.81
C SER A 25 -6.48 -13.63 6.93
N SER A 26 -6.98 -13.50 8.16
CA SER A 26 -6.43 -14.16 9.35
C SER A 26 -6.94 -15.61 9.44
N ALA A 27 -6.32 -16.40 10.32
CA ALA A 27 -6.79 -17.77 10.58
C ALA A 27 -8.21 -17.75 11.15
N GLY A 28 -9.06 -18.67 10.68
CA GLY A 28 -10.46 -18.78 11.07
C GLY A 28 -11.40 -17.77 10.37
N ALA A 29 -10.90 -17.01 9.39
CA ALA A 29 -11.72 -16.04 8.68
C ALA A 29 -12.84 -16.71 7.86
N THR A 30 -14.03 -16.10 7.89
CA THR A 30 -15.18 -16.50 7.07
C THR A 30 -15.25 -15.75 5.74
N ALA A 31 -14.46 -14.70 5.58
CA ALA A 31 -14.31 -13.92 4.37
C ALA A 31 -12.91 -13.28 4.29
N CYS A 32 -12.48 -12.93 3.07
CA CYS A 32 -11.26 -12.15 2.86
C CYS A 32 -11.50 -10.65 2.96
N THR A 33 -10.57 -9.96 3.59
CA THR A 33 -10.55 -8.49 3.75
C THR A 33 -9.76 -7.86 2.62
N ASN A 34 -10.25 -6.75 2.05
CA ASN A 34 -9.49 -6.01 1.04
C ASN A 34 -8.25 -5.36 1.65
N CYS A 35 -7.17 -5.27 0.88
CA CYS A 35 -6.06 -4.40 1.22
C CYS A 35 -6.54 -2.96 1.27
N GLU A 36 -6.22 -2.27 2.36
CA GLU A 36 -6.51 -0.84 2.50
C GLU A 36 -5.74 -0.03 1.44
N SER A 37 -6.16 1.23 1.25
CA SER A 37 -5.36 2.17 0.46
C SER A 37 -3.94 2.27 1.01
N GLY A 38 -3.00 2.53 0.11
CA GLY A 38 -1.57 2.48 0.40
C GLY A 38 -1.01 1.06 0.39
N LYS A 39 -1.83 0.01 0.22
CA LYS A 39 -1.38 -1.38 0.22
C LYS A 39 -1.87 -2.15 -1.00
N PHE A 40 -1.16 -3.20 -1.37
CA PHE A 40 -1.49 -4.08 -2.48
C PHE A 40 -1.20 -5.54 -2.14
N ARG A 41 -1.80 -6.47 -2.89
CA ARG A 41 -1.50 -7.90 -2.76
C ARG A 41 -1.63 -8.60 -4.11
N PHE A 42 -0.50 -9.10 -4.61
CA PHE A 42 -0.43 -9.68 -5.96
C PHE A 42 -0.61 -11.19 -5.99
N TRP A 43 -0.25 -11.89 -4.91
CA TRP A 43 -0.45 -13.34 -4.78
C TRP A 43 -1.78 -13.67 -4.13
N MET A 44 -2.43 -14.73 -4.62
CA MET A 44 -3.54 -15.38 -3.91
C MET A 44 -3.06 -15.95 -2.57
N GLY A 45 -4.01 -16.29 -1.70
CA GLY A 45 -3.68 -16.85 -0.39
C GLY A 45 -3.15 -15.79 0.58
N GLY A 46 -3.71 -14.59 0.52
CA GLY A 46 -3.19 -13.44 1.24
C GLY A 46 -3.26 -13.52 2.75
N THR A 47 -2.14 -13.59 3.47
CA THR A 47 -2.14 -13.45 4.94
C THR A 47 -2.07 -11.99 5.37
N THR A 48 -1.40 -11.16 4.56
CA THR A 48 -1.19 -9.73 4.78
C THR A 48 -1.10 -9.00 3.44
N CYS A 49 -1.21 -7.69 3.46
CA CYS A 49 -0.97 -6.82 2.30
C CYS A 49 0.45 -6.27 2.32
N ASN A 50 0.99 -6.01 1.14
CA ASN A 50 2.26 -5.32 0.95
C ASN A 50 2.01 -3.82 0.93
N ASP A 51 2.80 -3.08 1.69
CA ASP A 51 2.74 -1.62 1.68
C ASP A 51 3.34 -1.05 0.39
N CYS A 52 2.75 0.05 -0.10
CA CYS A 52 3.40 0.89 -1.08
C CYS A 52 4.73 1.39 -0.51
N PRO A 53 5.83 1.30 -1.28
CA PRO A 53 7.14 1.72 -0.79
C PRO A 53 7.16 3.23 -0.54
N VAL A 54 8.11 3.66 0.28
CA VAL A 54 8.43 5.08 0.48
C VAL A 54 8.65 5.78 -0.86
N GLY A 55 8.30 7.05 -0.92
CA GLY A 55 8.26 7.84 -2.15
C GLY A 55 7.06 7.55 -3.04
N LYS A 56 6.20 6.59 -2.68
CA LYS A 56 4.96 6.31 -3.39
C LYS A 56 3.76 6.40 -2.47
N PHE A 57 2.58 6.52 -3.09
CA PHE A 57 1.30 6.47 -2.43
C PHE A 57 0.30 5.64 -3.22
N GLY A 58 -0.65 5.01 -2.55
CA GLY A 58 -1.72 4.24 -3.18
C GLY A 58 -3.09 4.68 -2.68
N LEU A 59 -4.03 4.91 -3.59
CA LEU A 59 -5.42 5.28 -3.22
C LEU A 59 -6.42 4.13 -3.41
N GLN A 60 -6.03 3.10 -4.15
CA GLN A 60 -6.91 2.00 -4.47
C GLN A 60 -7.04 1.04 -3.28
N THR A 61 -8.26 0.82 -2.82
CA THR A 61 -8.58 -0.29 -1.91
C THR A 61 -8.72 -1.59 -2.73
N GLY A 62 -8.26 -2.71 -2.19
CA GLY A 62 -8.27 -4.00 -2.88
C GLY A 62 -7.23 -4.08 -3.99
N ALA A 63 -6.13 -3.34 -3.87
CA ALA A 63 -5.17 -3.19 -4.95
C ALA A 63 -4.41 -4.49 -5.22
N ARG A 64 -4.40 -4.93 -6.48
CA ARG A 64 -3.76 -6.21 -6.87
C ARG A 64 -2.26 -6.06 -7.09
N TRP A 65 -1.82 -5.00 -7.77
CA TRP A 65 -0.45 -4.89 -8.28
C TRP A 65 0.30 -3.75 -7.60
N PRO A 66 1.65 -3.82 -7.52
CA PRO A 66 2.46 -2.71 -7.02
C PRO A 66 2.36 -1.44 -7.88
N ASP A 67 1.94 -1.54 -9.14
CA ASP A 67 1.81 -0.40 -10.05
C ASP A 67 0.74 0.61 -9.64
N VAL A 68 -0.16 0.21 -8.74
CA VAL A 68 -1.14 1.10 -8.10
C VAL A 68 -0.47 2.11 -7.17
N CYS A 69 0.77 1.86 -6.76
CA CYS A 69 1.58 2.78 -5.98
C CYS A 69 2.19 3.82 -6.93
N VAL A 70 1.66 5.02 -6.89
CA VAL A 70 2.06 6.15 -7.73
C VAL A 70 3.20 6.91 -7.05
N ASN A 71 4.20 7.33 -7.82
CA ASN A 71 5.30 8.15 -7.30
C ASN A 71 4.78 9.51 -6.80
N CYS A 72 5.35 10.00 -5.70
CA CYS A 72 5.17 11.38 -5.28
C CYS A 72 5.67 12.33 -6.38
N ARG A 73 4.85 13.35 -6.68
CA ARG A 73 5.22 14.36 -7.68
C ARG A 73 6.39 15.22 -7.19
N PRO A 74 7.17 15.84 -8.09
CA PRO A 74 8.13 16.88 -7.70
C PRO A 74 7.48 17.92 -6.78
N GLY A 75 8.23 18.38 -5.78
CA GLY A 75 7.74 19.22 -4.69
C GLY A 75 7.12 18.46 -3.51
N THR A 76 6.94 17.14 -3.64
CA THR A 76 6.35 16.30 -2.58
C THR A 76 7.20 15.06 -2.29
N TYR A 77 7.07 14.49 -1.09
CA TYR A 77 7.76 13.29 -0.65
C TYR A 77 6.84 12.38 0.18
N SER A 78 7.20 11.11 0.35
CA SER A 78 6.51 10.18 1.24
C SER A 78 7.56 9.36 2.00
N ASN A 79 7.69 9.60 3.30
CA ASN A 79 8.67 8.93 4.17
C ASN A 79 8.12 7.68 4.86
N ALA A 80 6.82 7.42 4.74
CA ALA A 80 6.17 6.23 5.28
C ALA A 80 5.85 5.23 4.16
N SER A 81 6.06 3.94 4.44
CA SER A 81 5.46 2.88 3.64
C SER A 81 3.95 2.83 3.92
N GLY A 82 3.17 2.43 2.92
CA GLY A 82 1.72 2.35 3.09
C GLY A 82 1.01 3.70 2.98
N SER A 83 1.71 4.74 2.52
CA SER A 83 1.14 6.08 2.39
C SER A 83 -0.01 6.13 1.39
N THR A 84 -1.02 6.93 1.73
CA THR A 84 -2.16 7.26 0.86
C THR A 84 -2.02 8.64 0.23
N SER A 85 -0.99 9.40 0.62
CA SER A 85 -0.71 10.75 0.13
C SER A 85 0.78 11.06 0.25
N CYS A 86 1.24 12.09 -0.46
CA CYS A 86 2.58 12.65 -0.31
C CYS A 86 2.51 13.94 0.53
N ALA A 87 3.52 14.16 1.37
CA ALA A 87 3.75 15.41 2.08
C ALA A 87 4.42 16.42 1.15
N GLU A 88 4.02 17.68 1.22
CA GLU A 88 4.68 18.77 0.49
C GLU A 88 6.03 19.10 1.15
N CYS A 89 7.01 19.54 0.36
CA CYS A 89 8.24 20.13 0.89
C CYS A 89 7.93 21.38 1.75
N ASP A 90 8.78 21.67 2.73
CA ASP A 90 8.65 22.91 3.52
C ASP A 90 8.68 24.16 2.62
N ALA A 91 8.05 25.24 3.07
CA ALA A 91 8.06 26.52 2.38
C ALA A 91 9.51 26.96 2.06
N GLY A 92 9.74 27.36 0.80
CA GLY A 92 11.06 27.75 0.30
C GLY A 92 11.96 26.59 -0.14
N LYS A 93 11.49 25.33 -0.04
CA LYS A 93 12.18 24.15 -0.57
C LYS A 93 11.38 23.50 -1.70
N PHE A 94 12.09 22.84 -2.60
CA PHE A 94 11.54 22.07 -3.70
C PHE A 94 12.39 20.84 -3.98
N SER A 95 11.74 19.70 -4.23
CA SER A 95 12.40 18.47 -4.71
C SER A 95 12.06 18.26 -6.17
N THR A 96 13.08 18.16 -7.03
CA THR A 96 12.90 17.82 -8.45
C THR A 96 12.76 16.32 -8.68
N THR A 97 13.01 15.50 -7.66
CA THR A 97 13.04 14.04 -7.75
C THR A 97 11.62 13.47 -7.66
N PRO A 98 11.11 12.83 -8.74
CA PRO A 98 9.88 12.05 -8.65
C PRO A 98 10.08 10.88 -7.70
N GLY A 99 9.10 10.63 -6.84
CA GLY A 99 9.15 9.54 -5.88
C GLY A 99 10.10 9.80 -4.70
N ALA A 100 10.26 11.05 -4.29
CA ALA A 100 11.08 11.41 -3.14
C ALA A 100 10.63 10.69 -1.85
N ALA A 101 11.54 9.96 -1.21
CA ALA A 101 11.27 9.18 -0.01
C ALA A 101 11.55 9.93 1.30
N SER A 102 12.11 11.14 1.24
CA SER A 102 12.44 11.95 2.43
C SER A 102 12.35 13.43 2.13
N ILE A 103 12.08 14.23 3.18
CA ILE A 103 12.19 15.68 3.19
C ILE A 103 13.61 16.15 2.85
N ASP A 104 14.64 15.33 3.06
CA ASP A 104 16.03 15.67 2.75
C ASP A 104 16.26 15.89 1.24
N THR A 105 15.38 15.36 0.40
CA THR A 105 15.40 15.62 -1.05
C THR A 105 14.88 17.01 -1.41
N CYS A 106 14.17 17.67 -0.50
CA CYS A 106 13.68 19.02 -0.68
C CYS A 106 14.83 20.01 -0.46
N SER A 107 15.40 20.50 -1.56
CA SER A 107 16.44 21.53 -1.56
C SER A 107 15.86 22.93 -1.53
N LEU A 108 16.55 23.89 -0.91
CA LEU A 108 16.18 25.30 -1.01
C LEU A 108 16.12 25.72 -2.47
N CYS A 109 15.06 26.46 -2.84
CA CYS A 109 15.02 27.09 -4.15
C CYS A 109 16.19 28.08 -4.25
N PRO A 110 16.99 28.05 -5.32
CA PRO A 110 18.01 29.08 -5.52
C PRO A 110 17.30 30.44 -5.57
N VAL A 111 17.82 31.38 -4.78
CA VAL A 111 17.38 32.78 -4.84
C VAL A 111 17.73 33.29 -6.24
N GLY A 112 16.69 33.75 -6.96
CA GLY A 112 16.83 34.40 -8.27
C GLY A 112 17.35 35.82 -8.15
#